data_AF-A0A938QPB3-F1
#
_entry.id   AF-A0A938QPB3-F1
#
_cell.length_a   1.000
_cell.length_b   1.000
_cell.length_c   1.000
_cell.angle_alpha   90.00
_cell.angle_beta   90.00
_cell.angle_gamma   90.00
#
_symmetry.space_group_name_H-M   'P 1'
#
loop_
_entity.id
_entity.type
_entity.pdbx_description
1 polymer ?
#
loop_
_entity_poly.entity_id
_entity_poly.type
_entity_poly.pdbx_seq_one_letter_code
_entity_poly.pdbx_strand_id
1 'polypeptide(L)'
;MRHSPPHPAAALLGVLLSSASDAGCGADDASADVVVEREGPDAGDVLPDAGDVVDAGHVVDAGDVVDAGDVVDAGEVVDAGDVVDAGDVVVDAGAPPEPEADFASLPWVTGDDVGFGVAFKDSGNPRGADVFVGYGGYGVTRDDACAWTTALYAATLRARGVRYVYCVQGPATVGYVGLEIGNSRVARRIVAQVGPRTRFVLVAAHSSGSFVAHELLRQLHDGFDDGDVTADRVVYFNLDGGAAGLSSSVVARLRRAYFVGAVDGRTQTPSPNRDTMVALGASYGGDGAYLALDATGSGCAAGGTWCVHMAPITTRPHDPQGSDTARDYGDFAGRAVTTAWLDAVEDEAGLLPP
;
A
#
# COMPACT_ATOMS: atom_id res chain seq x y z
N MET A 1 13.34 77.94 22.37
CA MET A 1 12.94 77.76 20.96
C MET A 1 13.37 76.38 20.51
N ARG A 2 12.39 75.60 20.04
CA ARG A 2 12.47 74.39 19.18
C ARG A 2 13.10 73.12 19.76
N HIS A 3 12.18 72.24 20.18
CA HIS A 3 12.21 70.78 20.07
C HIS A 3 12.48 70.27 18.64
N SER A 4 12.83 68.98 18.57
CA SER A 4 12.58 67.98 17.50
C SER A 4 13.83 67.31 16.90
N PRO A 5 13.73 66.01 16.50
CA PRO A 5 14.58 64.91 17.00
C PRO A 5 15.45 64.27 15.89
N PRO A 6 16.24 63.21 16.18
CA PRO A 6 16.91 62.43 15.14
C PRO A 6 15.91 61.62 14.29
N HIS A 7 16.11 61.68 12.97
CA HIS A 7 15.39 60.90 11.96
C HIS A 7 15.71 59.39 12.07
N PRO A 8 14.74 58.50 11.77
CA PRO A 8 14.96 57.06 11.72
C PRO A 8 15.59 56.61 10.40
N ALA A 9 16.42 55.58 10.49
CA ALA A 9 16.96 54.85 9.36
C ALA A 9 15.83 54.14 8.57
N ALA A 10 15.72 54.46 7.29
CA ALA A 10 14.92 53.70 6.34
C ALA A 10 15.77 52.52 5.84
N ALA A 11 15.48 51.31 6.33
CA ALA A 11 15.91 50.07 5.70
C ALA A 11 14.97 49.81 4.51
N LEU A 12 15.45 50.12 3.30
CA LEU A 12 14.77 49.73 2.07
C LEU A 12 15.00 48.23 1.84
N LEU A 13 13.89 47.51 1.77
CA LEU A 13 13.76 46.11 1.41
C LEU A 13 14.14 45.94 -0.08
N GLY A 14 15.33 45.42 -0.35
CA GLY A 14 15.77 45.01 -1.69
C GLY A 14 15.50 43.52 -1.89
N VAL A 15 14.38 43.19 -2.55
CA VAL A 15 14.11 41.85 -3.07
C VAL A 15 15.02 41.63 -4.27
N LEU A 16 16.04 40.78 -4.13
CA LEU A 16 16.78 40.23 -5.25
C LEU A 16 16.17 38.86 -5.60
N LEU A 17 15.42 38.85 -6.70
CA LEU A 17 15.16 37.63 -7.46
C LEU A 17 16.51 37.13 -8.00
N SER A 18 16.88 35.90 -7.67
CA SER A 18 17.92 35.18 -8.41
C SER A 18 17.27 33.99 -9.10
N SER A 19 17.02 34.18 -10.39
CA SER A 19 16.73 33.13 -11.36
C SER A 19 18.03 32.37 -11.64
N ALA A 20 18.09 31.09 -11.26
CA ALA A 20 19.13 30.18 -11.72
C ALA A 20 18.67 29.49 -13.02
N SER A 21 19.54 29.61 -14.00
CA SER A 21 19.34 29.35 -15.43
C SER A 21 19.52 27.88 -15.82
N ASP A 22 18.92 27.56 -16.97
CA ASP A 22 19.13 26.40 -17.83
C ASP A 22 20.56 25.83 -17.84
N ALA A 23 20.65 24.52 -17.67
CA ALA A 23 21.78 23.73 -18.11
C ALA A 23 21.31 22.75 -19.20
N GLY A 24 21.32 23.21 -20.44
CA GLY A 24 21.22 22.36 -21.63
C GLY A 24 22.56 21.70 -21.91
N CYS A 25 22.57 20.37 -22.01
CA CYS A 25 23.69 19.61 -22.54
C CYS A 25 23.44 19.35 -24.03
N GLY A 26 24.26 20.00 -24.87
CA GLY A 26 24.35 19.75 -26.31
C GLY A 26 25.04 18.42 -26.60
N ALA A 27 24.55 17.75 -27.64
CA ALA A 27 25.22 16.61 -28.25
C ALA A 27 26.08 17.12 -29.41
N ASP A 28 27.37 16.82 -29.36
CA ASP A 28 28.32 17.08 -30.43
C ASP A 28 28.16 16.03 -31.55
N ASP A 29 28.04 16.55 -32.76
CA ASP A 29 28.05 15.84 -34.04
C ASP A 29 29.49 15.74 -34.55
N ALA A 30 29.96 14.51 -34.77
CA ALA A 30 31.07 14.20 -35.66
C ALA A 30 31.10 12.70 -35.94
N SER A 31 30.91 12.29 -37.20
CA SER A 31 31.87 11.46 -37.96
C SER A 31 31.33 11.03 -39.33
N ALA A 32 31.91 11.65 -40.36
CA ALA A 32 32.40 11.09 -41.63
C ALA A 32 31.57 10.07 -42.46
N ASP A 33 31.23 10.52 -43.67
CA ASP A 33 31.01 9.76 -44.90
C ASP A 33 32.10 8.72 -45.20
N VAL A 34 31.70 7.48 -45.53
CA VAL A 34 32.27 6.71 -46.65
C VAL A 34 31.16 5.85 -47.30
N VAL A 35 30.95 6.10 -48.59
CA VAL A 35 30.06 5.40 -49.52
C VAL A 35 30.66 4.04 -49.91
N VAL A 36 29.86 2.96 -49.83
CA VAL A 36 30.00 1.80 -50.71
C VAL A 36 28.62 1.32 -51.12
N GLU A 37 28.25 1.57 -52.37
CA GLU A 37 27.11 0.96 -53.04
C GLU A 37 27.43 -0.48 -53.44
N ARG A 38 26.49 -1.41 -53.27
CA ARG A 38 26.25 -2.52 -54.20
C ARG A 38 24.77 -2.93 -54.20
N GLU A 39 24.34 -3.29 -55.40
CA GLU A 39 22.98 -3.39 -55.93
C GLU A 39 22.23 -4.69 -55.60
N GLY A 40 20.89 -4.63 -55.69
CA GLY A 40 20.07 -5.66 -56.36
C GLY A 40 19.21 -6.59 -55.49
N PRO A 41 17.86 -6.55 -55.60
CA PRO A 41 16.94 -7.54 -55.04
C PRO A 41 16.61 -8.63 -56.09
N ASP A 42 16.30 -9.84 -55.66
CA ASP A 42 15.55 -10.78 -56.51
C ASP A 42 14.57 -11.62 -55.69
N ALA A 43 13.32 -11.57 -56.13
CA ALA A 43 12.18 -12.29 -55.59
C ALA A 43 11.96 -13.56 -56.42
N GLY A 44 11.53 -14.64 -55.77
CA GLY A 44 11.15 -15.88 -56.43
C GLY A 44 10.11 -16.65 -55.63
N ASP A 45 8.83 -16.39 -55.93
CA ASP A 45 7.73 -17.36 -55.82
C ASP A 45 8.12 -18.68 -56.53
N VAL A 46 7.71 -19.86 -56.02
CA VAL A 46 6.55 -20.66 -56.49
C VAL A 46 6.39 -21.95 -55.63
N LEU A 47 5.15 -22.26 -55.19
CA LEU A 47 4.60 -23.62 -54.89
C LEU A 47 4.04 -24.24 -56.21
N PRO A 48 3.44 -25.46 -56.32
CA PRO A 48 3.14 -26.57 -55.37
C PRO A 48 3.64 -27.95 -55.90
N ASP A 49 3.49 -29.14 -55.28
CA ASP A 49 2.31 -30.04 -55.13
C ASP A 49 2.84 -31.36 -54.50
N ALA A 50 2.24 -31.97 -53.46
CA ALA A 50 1.15 -32.97 -53.45
C ALA A 50 1.62 -34.44 -53.22
N GLY A 51 0.86 -35.18 -52.39
CA GLY A 51 0.92 -36.63 -52.14
C GLY A 51 1.46 -36.99 -50.74
N ASP A 52 0.82 -37.74 -49.86
CA ASP A 52 -0.34 -38.63 -49.96
C ASP A 52 -1.04 -38.73 -48.59
N VAL A 53 -2.36 -38.94 -48.62
CA VAL A 53 -3.21 -39.35 -47.50
C VAL A 53 -3.25 -40.88 -47.44
N VAL A 54 -3.06 -41.47 -46.25
CA VAL A 54 -3.43 -42.86 -45.99
C VAL A 54 -4.15 -43.00 -44.65
N ASP A 55 -5.43 -43.26 -44.83
CA ASP A 55 -6.43 -44.04 -44.08
C ASP A 55 -6.40 -44.26 -42.55
N ALA A 56 -7.64 -44.29 -42.07
CA ALA A 56 -8.12 -44.46 -40.72
C ALA A 56 -7.92 -45.88 -40.16
N GLY A 57 -7.91 -45.95 -38.83
CA GLY A 57 -8.37 -47.14 -38.11
C GLY A 57 -7.51 -47.55 -36.93
N HIS A 58 -7.83 -47.04 -35.73
CA HIS A 58 -8.29 -47.88 -34.62
C HIS A 58 -8.61 -46.98 -33.41
N VAL A 59 -9.89 -46.73 -33.20
CA VAL A 59 -10.43 -46.41 -31.88
C VAL A 59 -10.58 -47.74 -31.14
N VAL A 60 -9.93 -47.86 -29.99
CA VAL A 60 -10.10 -49.02 -29.11
C VAL A 60 -11.28 -48.73 -28.18
N ASP A 61 -12.19 -49.69 -28.12
CA ASP A 61 -13.47 -49.65 -27.42
C ASP A 61 -13.38 -49.19 -25.97
N ALA A 62 -14.34 -48.35 -25.58
CA ALA A 62 -14.75 -48.18 -24.19
C ALA A 62 -15.55 -49.42 -23.76
N GLY A 63 -14.83 -50.41 -23.25
CA GLY A 63 -15.42 -51.60 -22.62
C GLY A 63 -15.72 -51.35 -21.14
N ASP A 64 -17.00 -51.56 -20.82
CA ASP A 64 -17.56 -52.02 -19.54
C ASP A 64 -18.29 -50.97 -18.69
N VAL A 65 -19.56 -50.77 -19.06
CA VAL A 65 -20.63 -50.43 -18.13
C VAL A 65 -20.83 -51.59 -17.16
N VAL A 66 -20.68 -51.33 -15.87
CA VAL A 66 -21.00 -52.31 -14.83
C VAL A 66 -22.52 -52.37 -14.71
N ASP A 67 -23.05 -53.58 -14.85
CA ASP A 67 -24.47 -53.91 -14.82
C ASP A 67 -25.10 -53.47 -13.49
N ALA A 68 -26.27 -52.84 -13.57
CA ALA A 68 -27.12 -52.56 -12.43
C ALA A 68 -27.87 -53.87 -12.08
N GLY A 69 -27.24 -54.71 -11.25
CA GLY A 69 -27.84 -55.92 -10.70
C GLY A 69 -27.78 -55.91 -9.18
N ASP A 70 -28.89 -55.54 -8.55
CA ASP A 70 -29.67 -56.45 -7.70
C ASP A 70 -30.65 -55.66 -6.83
N VAL A 71 -31.94 -55.82 -7.15
CA VAL A 71 -33.04 -55.55 -6.24
C VAL A 71 -33.02 -56.62 -5.16
N VAL A 72 -32.65 -56.24 -3.94
CA VAL A 72 -32.87 -57.10 -2.76
C VAL A 72 -34.35 -57.09 -2.41
N ASP A 73 -34.88 -58.31 -2.44
CA ASP A 73 -36.25 -58.67 -2.10
C ASP A 73 -36.59 -58.28 -0.66
N ALA A 74 -37.84 -57.89 -0.45
CA ALA A 74 -38.38 -57.56 0.85
C ALA A 74 -38.50 -58.82 1.72
N GLY A 75 -37.83 -58.84 2.88
CA GLY A 75 -38.07 -59.89 3.86
C GLY A 75 -37.12 -59.86 5.05
N GLU A 76 -37.48 -59.13 6.10
CA GLU A 76 -37.82 -59.69 7.42
C GLU A 76 -38.15 -58.55 8.38
N VAL A 77 -39.35 -58.59 8.96
CA VAL A 77 -39.68 -57.80 10.13
C VAL A 77 -38.95 -58.41 11.32
N VAL A 78 -37.89 -57.76 11.78
CA VAL A 78 -37.24 -58.10 13.04
C VAL A 78 -37.94 -57.37 14.19
N ASP A 79 -38.16 -58.15 15.23
CA ASP A 79 -39.02 -57.90 16.38
C ASP A 79 -38.66 -56.63 17.16
N ALA A 80 -39.69 -56.00 17.73
CA ALA A 80 -39.54 -54.88 18.63
C ALA A 80 -38.95 -55.39 19.96
N GLY A 81 -37.66 -55.17 20.18
CA GLY A 81 -37.01 -55.59 21.42
C GLY A 81 -35.60 -55.03 21.57
N ASP A 82 -35.55 -53.82 22.12
CA ASP A 82 -34.58 -53.34 23.12
C ASP A 82 -34.19 -51.89 22.85
N VAL A 83 -34.82 -51.01 23.62
CA VAL A 83 -34.38 -49.63 23.81
C VAL A 83 -33.00 -49.66 24.44
N VAL A 84 -31.96 -49.46 23.63
CA VAL A 84 -30.66 -49.06 24.15
C VAL A 84 -30.81 -47.68 24.76
N ASP A 85 -30.57 -47.63 26.08
CA ASP A 85 -30.48 -46.44 26.89
C ASP A 85 -29.59 -45.41 26.18
N ALA A 86 -30.09 -44.17 26.08
CA ALA A 86 -29.38 -43.06 25.47
C ALA A 86 -28.23 -42.66 26.38
N GLY A 87 -27.16 -43.44 26.37
CA GLY A 87 -25.90 -43.08 26.96
C GLY A 87 -25.39 -41.82 26.28
N ASP A 88 -25.28 -40.76 27.07
CA ASP A 88 -24.76 -39.45 26.70
C ASP A 88 -23.59 -39.57 25.70
N VAL A 89 -23.90 -39.28 24.43
CA VAL A 89 -22.87 -38.78 23.53
C VAL A 89 -22.60 -37.36 24.00
N VAL A 90 -21.69 -37.22 24.96
CA VAL A 90 -20.93 -35.98 25.11
C VAL A 90 -20.13 -35.82 23.83
N VAL A 91 -20.80 -35.28 22.81
CA VAL A 91 -20.11 -34.48 21.82
C VAL A 91 -19.39 -33.43 22.63
N ASP A 92 -18.06 -33.52 22.65
CA ASP A 92 -17.21 -32.37 22.94
C ASP A 92 -17.57 -31.34 21.88
N ALA A 93 -18.61 -30.54 22.17
CA ALA A 93 -18.88 -29.30 21.50
C ALA A 93 -17.67 -28.45 21.86
N GLY A 94 -16.61 -28.62 21.07
CA GLY A 94 -15.31 -28.01 21.29
C GLY A 94 -15.53 -26.57 21.73
N ALA A 95 -14.86 -26.20 22.81
CA ALA A 95 -15.06 -24.93 23.49
C ALA A 95 -15.29 -23.81 22.46
N PRO A 96 -16.30 -22.94 22.67
CA PRO A 96 -16.55 -21.85 21.74
C PRO A 96 -15.24 -21.11 21.48
N PRO A 97 -14.94 -20.73 20.23
CA PRO A 97 -13.68 -20.09 19.89
C PRO A 97 -13.46 -18.93 20.87
N GLU A 98 -12.29 -18.90 21.50
CA GLU A 98 -11.98 -17.84 22.46
C GLU A 98 -12.25 -16.48 21.79
N PRO A 99 -12.88 -15.54 22.52
CA PRO A 99 -13.19 -14.23 21.95
C PRO A 99 -11.90 -13.62 21.40
N GLU A 100 -11.95 -13.13 20.15
CA GLU A 100 -10.82 -12.47 19.51
C GLU A 100 -10.25 -11.41 20.47
N ALA A 101 -8.94 -11.46 20.71
CA ALA A 101 -8.28 -10.47 21.54
C ALA A 101 -8.50 -9.07 20.98
N ASP A 102 -8.84 -8.11 21.85
CA ASP A 102 -8.91 -6.71 21.47
C ASP A 102 -7.54 -6.25 20.94
N PHE A 103 -7.48 -5.82 19.69
CA PHE A 103 -6.25 -5.42 19.03
C PHE A 103 -5.50 -4.32 19.79
N ALA A 104 -6.23 -3.40 20.44
CA ALA A 104 -5.64 -2.35 21.26
C ALA A 104 -4.91 -2.92 22.48
N SER A 105 -5.39 -4.04 23.02
CA SER A 105 -4.83 -4.72 24.19
C SER A 105 -3.64 -5.63 23.88
N LEU A 106 -3.48 -6.07 22.62
CA LEU A 106 -2.33 -6.87 22.21
C LEU A 106 -1.03 -6.07 22.41
N PRO A 107 0.07 -6.67 22.91
CA PRO A 107 1.35 -5.99 23.02
C PRO A 107 1.99 -5.82 21.64
N TRP A 108 2.68 -4.69 21.43
CA TRP A 108 3.55 -4.51 20.28
C TRP A 108 4.85 -5.29 20.47
N VAL A 109 5.24 -6.09 19.47
CA VAL A 109 6.55 -6.71 19.40
C VAL A 109 7.55 -5.68 18.86
N THR A 110 8.66 -5.49 19.56
CA THR A 110 9.75 -4.55 19.18
C THR A 110 11.11 -5.21 19.36
N GLY A 111 12.18 -4.53 18.95
CA GLY A 111 13.57 -4.98 19.13
C GLY A 111 14.28 -5.26 17.81
N ASP A 112 15.52 -5.73 17.89
CA ASP A 112 16.43 -5.88 16.75
C ASP A 112 15.90 -6.83 15.66
N ASP A 113 15.09 -7.81 16.06
CA ASP A 113 14.46 -8.74 15.12
C ASP A 113 13.33 -8.09 14.30
N VAL A 114 12.74 -7.00 14.81
CA VAL A 114 11.71 -6.20 14.13
C VAL A 114 12.31 -5.05 13.34
N GLY A 115 13.40 -4.48 13.84
CA GLY A 115 14.06 -3.34 13.24
C GLY A 115 13.91 -2.08 14.08
N PHE A 116 14.91 -1.21 13.98
CA PHE A 116 14.88 0.08 14.63
C PHE A 116 13.67 0.89 14.16
N GLY A 117 12.95 1.49 15.12
CA GLY A 117 11.78 2.31 14.85
C GLY A 117 10.53 1.57 14.37
N VAL A 118 10.55 0.23 14.38
CA VAL A 118 9.42 -0.61 13.96
C VAL A 118 8.79 -1.30 15.16
N ALA A 119 7.47 -1.42 15.13
CA ALA A 119 6.68 -2.29 15.99
C ALA A 119 5.75 -3.16 15.14
N PHE A 120 5.51 -4.39 15.60
CA PHE A 120 4.73 -5.39 14.88
C PHE A 120 3.66 -6.03 15.78
N LYS A 121 2.52 -6.35 15.19
CA LYS A 121 1.45 -7.17 15.78
C LYS A 121 0.93 -8.20 14.77
N ASP A 122 0.73 -9.42 15.24
CA ASP A 122 -0.23 -10.34 14.63
C ASP A 122 -1.56 -10.14 15.38
N SER A 123 -2.58 -9.64 14.69
CA SER A 123 -3.89 -9.39 15.29
C SER A 123 -4.71 -10.67 15.52
N GLY A 124 -4.29 -11.79 14.93
CA GLY A 124 -5.06 -13.03 14.92
C GLY A 124 -6.35 -12.96 14.11
N ASN A 125 -6.54 -11.92 13.28
CA ASN A 125 -7.79 -11.70 12.54
C ASN A 125 -8.12 -12.93 11.67
N PRO A 126 -9.22 -13.67 11.95
CA PRO A 126 -9.53 -14.90 11.23
C PRO A 126 -10.01 -14.63 9.80
N ARG A 127 -10.49 -13.42 9.52
CA ARG A 127 -11.04 -13.02 8.20
C ARG A 127 -10.02 -13.08 7.08
N GLY A 128 -8.73 -12.88 7.38
CA GLY A 128 -7.71 -12.79 6.33
C GLY A 128 -6.31 -13.08 6.82
N ALA A 129 -5.36 -12.89 5.90
CA ALA A 129 -3.93 -12.91 6.18
C ALA A 129 -3.25 -11.70 5.52
N ASP A 130 -4.01 -10.60 5.36
CA ASP A 130 -3.55 -9.39 4.71
C ASP A 130 -2.59 -8.63 5.63
N VAL A 131 -1.69 -7.87 5.01
CA VAL A 131 -0.63 -7.15 5.71
C VAL A 131 -0.88 -5.64 5.63
N PHE A 132 -0.62 -4.91 6.70
CA PHE A 132 -0.58 -3.44 6.69
C PHE A 132 0.74 -2.92 7.26
N VAL A 133 1.34 -1.93 6.59
CA VAL A 133 2.51 -1.18 7.06
C VAL A 133 2.21 0.31 7.01
N GLY A 134 2.17 0.96 8.17
CA GLY A 134 1.97 2.40 8.31
C GLY A 134 3.26 3.14 8.68
N TYR A 135 3.69 4.08 7.85
CA TYR A 135 4.88 4.92 8.06
C TYR A 135 4.50 6.35 8.49
N GLY A 136 5.01 6.75 9.66
CA GLY A 136 4.91 8.12 10.16
C GLY A 136 5.76 9.12 9.37
N GLY A 137 5.34 10.39 9.38
CA GLY A 137 6.11 11.50 8.82
C GLY A 137 7.31 11.89 9.69
N TYR A 138 8.11 12.85 9.22
CA TYR A 138 9.31 13.31 9.93
C TYR A 138 9.03 13.63 11.42
N GLY A 139 9.87 13.09 12.31
CA GLY A 139 9.77 13.34 13.76
C GLY A 139 8.62 12.61 14.48
N VAL A 140 7.76 11.86 13.78
CA VAL A 140 6.73 11.02 14.39
C VAL A 140 7.39 9.90 15.18
N THR A 141 7.03 9.74 16.45
CA THR A 141 7.58 8.65 17.28
C THR A 141 6.96 7.30 16.89
N ARG A 142 7.60 6.20 17.30
CA ARG A 142 7.02 4.86 17.10
C ARG A 142 5.66 4.76 17.77
N ASP A 143 5.51 5.27 18.99
CA ASP A 143 4.27 5.14 19.76
C ASP A 143 3.12 5.91 19.09
N ASP A 144 3.38 7.11 18.57
CA ASP A 144 2.39 7.89 17.82
C ASP A 144 2.02 7.21 16.50
N ALA A 145 2.99 6.67 15.76
CA ALA A 145 2.71 5.87 14.56
C ALA A 145 1.85 4.64 14.89
N CYS A 146 2.13 3.97 16.01
CA CYS A 146 1.35 2.83 16.48
C CYS A 146 -0.06 3.23 16.93
N ALA A 147 -0.26 4.41 17.51
CA ALA A 147 -1.59 4.94 17.81
C ALA A 147 -2.41 5.16 16.52
N TRP A 148 -1.81 5.78 15.50
CA TRP A 148 -2.44 5.95 14.19
C TRP A 148 -2.81 4.63 13.53
N THR A 149 -1.88 3.67 13.48
CA THR A 149 -2.18 2.34 12.90
C THR A 149 -3.25 1.58 13.69
N THR A 150 -3.28 1.73 15.02
CA THR A 150 -4.34 1.14 15.88
C THR A 150 -5.70 1.74 15.56
N ALA A 151 -5.77 3.07 15.37
CA ALA A 151 -7.00 3.74 14.98
C ALA A 151 -7.47 3.31 13.59
N LEU A 152 -6.57 3.24 12.60
CA LEU A 152 -6.88 2.70 11.27
C LEU A 152 -7.38 1.24 11.34
N TYR A 153 -6.75 0.43 12.19
CA TYR A 153 -7.14 -0.97 12.33
C TYR A 153 -8.56 -1.12 12.85
N ALA A 154 -8.89 -0.39 13.91
CA ALA A 154 -10.22 -0.37 14.51
C ALA A 154 -11.27 0.18 13.54
N ALA A 155 -10.94 1.25 12.80
CA ALA A 155 -11.87 1.90 11.89
C ALA A 155 -12.15 1.04 10.65
N THR A 156 -11.14 0.36 10.10
CA THR A 156 -11.22 -0.07 8.70
C THR A 156 -10.38 -1.31 8.34
N LEU A 157 -9.16 -1.47 8.87
CA LEU A 157 -8.28 -2.56 8.40
C LEU A 157 -8.75 -3.94 8.87
N ARG A 158 -9.33 -4.05 10.08
CA ARG A 158 -9.87 -5.32 10.59
C ARG A 158 -10.94 -5.89 9.66
N ALA A 159 -11.85 -5.05 9.19
CA ALA A 159 -12.93 -5.45 8.28
C ALA A 159 -12.37 -5.95 6.94
N ARG A 160 -11.24 -5.41 6.50
CA ARG A 160 -10.53 -5.79 5.27
C ARG A 160 -9.60 -6.99 5.43
N GLY A 161 -9.73 -7.78 6.50
CA GLY A 161 -8.95 -9.01 6.66
C GLY A 161 -7.47 -8.79 6.99
N VAL A 162 -7.06 -7.58 7.35
CA VAL A 162 -5.67 -7.33 7.80
C VAL A 162 -5.42 -8.09 9.10
N ARG A 163 -4.36 -8.90 9.07
CA ARG A 163 -3.89 -9.70 10.19
C ARG A 163 -2.55 -9.19 10.72
N TYR A 164 -1.59 -8.96 9.82
CA TYR A 164 -0.23 -8.56 10.19
C TYR A 164 -0.11 -7.04 10.09
N VAL A 165 0.18 -6.38 11.22
CA VAL A 165 0.20 -4.92 11.32
C VAL A 165 1.58 -4.45 11.75
N TYR A 166 2.13 -3.51 10.99
CA TYR A 166 3.39 -2.83 11.28
C TYR A 166 3.13 -1.33 11.43
N CYS A 167 3.60 -0.77 12.55
CA CYS A 167 3.76 0.67 12.71
C CYS A 167 5.23 1.03 12.65
N VAL A 168 5.53 2.05 11.87
CA VAL A 168 6.90 2.50 11.62
C VAL A 168 6.98 3.98 11.93
N GLN A 169 7.94 4.33 12.79
CA GLN A 169 8.19 5.71 13.16
C GLN A 169 8.64 6.55 11.95
N GLY A 170 8.60 7.86 12.12
CA GLY A 170 9.15 8.81 11.18
C GLY A 170 10.66 8.76 11.05
N PRO A 171 11.21 9.19 9.90
CA PRO A 171 12.65 9.36 9.77
C PRO A 171 13.16 10.47 10.70
N ALA A 172 14.39 10.32 11.16
CA ALA A 172 15.11 11.29 11.99
C ALA A 172 15.52 12.55 11.21
N THR A 173 15.47 12.50 9.88
CA THR A 173 15.69 13.65 8.99
C THR A 173 14.60 13.68 7.93
N VAL A 174 14.23 14.88 7.47
CA VAL A 174 13.15 15.06 6.48
C VAL A 174 13.38 14.25 5.20
N GLY A 175 14.64 14.11 4.77
CA GLY A 175 15.01 13.37 3.56
C GLY A 175 15.41 11.91 3.78
N TYR A 176 15.31 11.40 5.01
CA TYR A 176 15.66 10.02 5.36
C TYR A 176 17.07 9.57 4.91
N VAL A 177 18.08 10.44 5.13
CA VAL A 177 19.45 10.18 4.64
C VAL A 177 20.19 9.08 5.41
N GLY A 178 19.75 8.79 6.64
CA GLY A 178 20.41 7.84 7.53
C GLY A 178 20.07 6.38 7.25
N LEU A 179 19.01 6.12 6.48
CA LEU A 179 18.45 4.78 6.27
C LEU A 179 18.31 3.99 7.59
N GLU A 180 17.96 4.69 8.67
CA GLU A 180 18.05 4.20 10.03
C GLU A 180 16.92 3.21 10.39
N ILE A 181 15.82 3.21 9.63
CA ILE A 181 14.68 2.35 9.91
C ILE A 181 14.97 0.93 9.44
N GLY A 182 14.59 -0.05 10.26
CA GLY A 182 14.88 -1.46 9.99
C GLY A 182 14.06 -2.11 8.88
N ASN A 183 13.86 -1.46 7.73
CA ASN A 183 13.04 -1.94 6.61
C ASN A 183 13.44 -3.34 6.11
N SER A 184 14.73 -3.67 6.15
CA SER A 184 15.20 -5.00 5.73
C SER A 184 14.62 -6.13 6.59
N ARG A 185 14.29 -5.85 7.86
CA ARG A 185 13.60 -6.80 8.75
C ARG A 185 12.11 -6.88 8.44
N VAL A 186 11.50 -5.74 8.12
CA VAL A 186 10.10 -5.68 7.65
C VAL A 186 9.93 -6.48 6.36
N ALA A 187 10.77 -6.25 5.35
CA ALA A 187 10.76 -6.96 4.08
C ALA A 187 10.81 -8.48 4.25
N ARG A 188 11.78 -8.99 5.04
CA ARG A 188 11.91 -10.43 5.31
C ARG A 188 10.67 -11.01 5.97
N ARG A 189 10.07 -10.30 6.92
CA ARG A 189 8.87 -10.78 7.60
C ARG A 189 7.65 -10.78 6.70
N ILE A 190 7.45 -9.73 5.90
CA ILE A 190 6.36 -9.67 4.93
C ILE A 190 6.47 -10.86 3.98
N VAL A 191 7.63 -11.08 3.36
CA VAL A 191 7.86 -12.20 2.44
C VAL A 191 7.57 -13.56 3.09
N ALA A 192 7.90 -13.74 4.38
CA ALA A 192 7.58 -14.96 5.11
C ALA A 192 6.10 -15.10 5.50
N GLN A 193 5.36 -13.98 5.58
CA GLN A 193 3.94 -13.95 5.99
C GLN A 193 2.98 -14.06 4.80
N VAL A 194 3.39 -13.56 3.63
CA VAL A 194 2.56 -13.59 2.43
C VAL A 194 2.42 -15.04 1.96
N GLY A 195 1.18 -15.49 1.87
CA GLY A 195 0.83 -16.84 1.39
C GLY A 195 -0.47 -16.86 0.59
N PRO A 196 -1.03 -18.04 0.30
CA PRO A 196 -2.23 -18.18 -0.54
C PRO A 196 -3.47 -17.45 -0.02
N ARG A 197 -3.54 -17.18 1.29
CA ARG A 197 -4.63 -16.43 1.93
C ARG A 197 -4.42 -14.91 1.93
N THR A 198 -3.25 -14.44 1.53
CA THR A 198 -2.92 -13.02 1.50
C THR A 198 -3.39 -12.43 0.17
N ARG A 199 -4.40 -11.57 0.25
CA ARG A 199 -5.02 -10.90 -0.88
C ARG A 199 -4.29 -9.61 -1.21
N PHE A 200 -3.76 -8.90 -0.21
CA PHE A 200 -2.95 -7.70 -0.42
C PHE A 200 -1.92 -7.46 0.70
N VAL A 201 -0.91 -6.66 0.35
CA VAL A 201 0.00 -5.99 1.27
C VAL A 201 -0.23 -4.49 1.13
N LEU A 202 -0.82 -3.87 2.13
CA LEU A 202 -1.15 -2.45 2.12
C LEU A 202 -0.02 -1.64 2.77
N VAL A 203 0.55 -0.70 2.05
CA VAL A 203 1.59 0.21 2.55
C VAL A 203 1.04 1.63 2.50
N ALA A 204 0.98 2.31 3.63
CA ALA A 204 0.58 3.72 3.70
C ALA A 204 1.67 4.54 4.37
N ALA A 205 2.08 5.64 3.74
CA ALA A 205 3.20 6.44 4.20
C ALA A 205 2.88 7.92 4.10
N HIS A 206 3.00 8.64 5.21
CA HIS A 206 2.66 10.06 5.27
C HIS A 206 3.89 10.95 5.29
N SER A 207 3.84 12.07 4.57
CA SER A 207 4.90 13.08 4.57
C SER A 207 6.28 12.46 4.23
N SER A 208 7.34 12.78 4.97
CA SER A 208 8.66 12.15 4.84
C SER A 208 8.69 10.63 5.06
N GLY A 209 7.65 10.03 5.65
CA GLY A 209 7.51 8.59 5.76
C GLY A 209 7.49 7.90 4.39
N SER A 210 7.14 8.61 3.32
CA SER A 210 7.19 8.08 1.96
C SER A 210 8.60 7.63 1.56
N PHE A 211 9.65 8.35 1.97
CA PHE A 211 11.04 7.96 1.67
C PHE A 211 11.43 6.65 2.36
N VAL A 212 10.94 6.46 3.59
CA VAL A 212 11.11 5.22 4.34
C VAL A 212 10.36 4.08 3.65
N ALA A 213 9.12 4.31 3.23
CA ALA A 213 8.35 3.32 2.48
C ALA A 213 9.00 2.96 1.14
N HIS A 214 9.52 3.95 0.40
CA HIS A 214 10.20 3.70 -0.87
C HIS A 214 11.43 2.81 -0.71
N GLU A 215 12.15 2.90 0.42
CA GLU A 215 13.23 1.97 0.73
C GLU A 215 12.70 0.53 0.90
N LEU A 216 11.59 0.32 1.63
CA LEU A 216 10.96 -1.02 1.72
C LEU A 216 10.58 -1.53 0.33
N LEU A 217 9.87 -0.73 -0.47
CA LEU A 217 9.41 -1.13 -1.80
C LEU A 217 10.59 -1.50 -2.71
N ARG A 218 11.67 -0.71 -2.65
CA ARG A 218 12.91 -1.01 -3.36
C ARG A 218 13.55 -2.30 -2.85
N GLN A 219 13.60 -2.55 -1.55
CA GLN A 219 14.16 -3.80 -1.01
C GLN A 219 13.35 -5.03 -1.44
N LEU A 220 12.02 -4.95 -1.46
CA LEU A 220 11.18 -6.02 -1.99
C LEU A 220 11.48 -6.28 -3.47
N HIS A 221 11.62 -5.21 -4.27
CA HIS A 221 11.99 -5.31 -5.68
C HIS A 221 13.43 -5.83 -5.92
N ASP A 222 14.41 -5.39 -5.13
CA ASP A 222 15.86 -5.62 -5.34
C ASP A 222 16.42 -6.85 -4.60
N GLY A 223 15.59 -7.87 -4.31
CA GLY A 223 16.07 -9.17 -3.88
C GLY A 223 15.74 -9.61 -2.44
N PHE A 224 14.77 -8.97 -1.77
CA PHE A 224 14.16 -9.59 -0.58
C PHE A 224 12.99 -10.51 -0.93
N ASP A 225 12.41 -10.36 -2.12
CA ASP A 225 11.26 -11.12 -2.61
C ASP A 225 11.61 -11.91 -3.90
N ASP A 226 12.65 -12.75 -3.83
CA ASP A 226 13.13 -13.56 -4.96
C ASP A 226 12.06 -14.52 -5.51
N GLY A 227 11.05 -14.86 -4.69
CA GLY A 227 9.93 -15.71 -5.08
C GLY A 227 8.74 -14.95 -5.66
N ASP A 228 8.86 -13.63 -5.84
CA ASP A 228 7.80 -12.74 -6.32
C ASP A 228 6.48 -12.89 -5.55
N VAL A 229 6.54 -13.23 -4.25
CA VAL A 229 5.34 -13.46 -3.46
C VAL A 229 4.63 -12.15 -3.14
N THR A 230 5.28 -11.01 -3.18
CA THR A 230 4.66 -9.69 -2.99
C THR A 230 4.32 -8.97 -4.29
N ALA A 231 4.83 -9.44 -5.44
CA ALA A 231 4.52 -8.88 -6.75
C ALA A 231 3.00 -8.90 -7.00
N ASP A 232 2.46 -7.82 -7.57
CA ASP A 232 1.01 -7.61 -7.83
C ASP A 232 0.10 -7.73 -6.59
N ARG A 233 0.68 -7.73 -5.38
CA ARG A 233 -0.05 -7.75 -4.10
C ARG A 233 0.12 -6.47 -3.30
N VAL A 234 1.17 -5.69 -3.54
CA VAL A 234 1.40 -4.45 -2.82
C VAL A 234 0.50 -3.34 -3.35
N VAL A 235 -0.33 -2.77 -2.48
CA VAL A 235 -1.05 -1.52 -2.74
C VAL A 235 -0.39 -0.42 -1.91
N TYR A 236 0.14 0.59 -2.57
CA TYR A 236 0.87 1.68 -1.93
C TYR A 236 0.07 2.97 -1.91
N PHE A 237 0.04 3.67 -0.78
CA PHE A 237 -0.50 5.01 -0.61
C PHE A 237 0.59 5.96 -0.12
N ASN A 238 0.95 6.92 -0.96
CA ASN A 238 1.79 8.06 -0.61
C ASN A 238 0.86 9.21 -0.17
N LEU A 239 0.81 9.47 1.13
CA LEU A 239 -0.09 10.45 1.75
C LEU A 239 0.65 11.78 1.91
N ASP A 240 0.48 12.66 0.92
CA ASP A 240 1.11 13.99 0.85
C ASP A 240 2.63 13.97 1.13
N GLY A 241 3.32 12.96 0.61
CA GLY A 241 4.75 12.74 0.82
C GLY A 241 5.63 13.26 -0.32
N GLY A 242 6.81 12.66 -0.46
CA GLY A 242 7.79 13.01 -1.50
C GLY A 242 7.95 11.93 -2.57
N ALA A 243 8.75 12.25 -3.60
CA ALA A 243 9.00 11.38 -4.76
C ALA A 243 10.30 10.55 -4.68
N ALA A 244 11.30 11.03 -3.93
CA ALA A 244 12.65 10.46 -3.96
C ALA A 244 12.68 8.98 -3.56
N GLY A 245 13.50 8.18 -4.24
CA GLY A 245 13.65 6.75 -3.98
C GLY A 245 12.60 5.84 -4.66
N LEU A 246 11.58 6.42 -5.30
CA LEU A 246 10.61 5.66 -6.10
C LEU A 246 11.02 5.66 -7.58
N SER A 247 10.91 4.51 -8.25
CA SER A 247 11.22 4.35 -9.67
C SER A 247 10.08 3.63 -10.40
N SER A 248 10.04 3.75 -11.73
CA SER A 248 9.03 3.06 -12.55
C SER A 248 9.11 1.53 -12.44
N SER A 249 10.30 0.94 -12.27
CA SER A 249 10.45 -0.51 -12.10
C SER A 249 9.88 -0.99 -10.76
N VAL A 250 10.07 -0.21 -9.70
CA VAL A 250 9.46 -0.49 -8.39
C VAL A 250 7.94 -0.39 -8.48
N VAL A 251 7.42 0.68 -9.10
CA VAL A 251 5.96 0.88 -9.22
C VAL A 251 5.30 -0.19 -10.10
N ALA A 252 5.95 -0.61 -11.18
CA ALA A 252 5.44 -1.67 -12.08
C ALA A 252 5.34 -3.06 -11.42
N ARG A 253 5.99 -3.26 -10.27
CA ARG A 253 5.86 -4.50 -9.46
C ARG A 253 4.71 -4.44 -8.46
N LEU A 254 4.19 -3.24 -8.17
CA LEU A 254 3.07 -3.04 -7.27
C LEU A 254 1.77 -3.40 -7.99
N ARG A 255 0.74 -3.76 -7.24
CA ARG A 255 -0.61 -3.79 -7.79
C ARG A 255 -1.03 -2.40 -8.25
N ARG A 256 -0.96 -1.46 -7.31
CA ARG A 256 -1.31 -0.05 -7.51
C ARG A 256 -0.56 0.87 -6.56
N ALA A 257 -0.26 2.09 -7.02
CA ALA A 257 0.25 3.19 -6.22
C ALA A 257 -0.69 4.41 -6.29
N TYR A 258 -1.20 4.86 -5.15
CA TYR A 258 -2.04 6.06 -5.05
C TYR A 258 -1.26 7.19 -4.39
N PHE A 259 -1.23 8.35 -5.06
CA PHE A 259 -0.56 9.56 -4.60
C PHE A 259 -1.63 10.54 -4.12
N VAL A 260 -1.76 10.68 -2.81
CA VAL A 260 -2.89 11.33 -2.16
C VAL A 260 -2.50 12.74 -1.74
N GLY A 261 -3.06 13.75 -2.40
CA GLY A 261 -2.94 15.16 -2.00
C GLY A 261 -4.27 15.68 -1.47
N ALA A 262 -4.24 16.61 -0.51
CA ALA A 262 -5.46 17.10 0.15
C ALA A 262 -5.76 18.57 -0.20
N VAL A 263 -7.04 18.93 -0.17
CA VAL A 263 -7.50 20.33 -0.30
C VAL A 263 -8.65 20.57 0.66
N ASP A 264 -8.59 21.63 1.47
CA ASP A 264 -9.78 22.11 2.18
C ASP A 264 -10.65 22.91 1.22
N GLY A 265 -11.76 22.32 0.76
CA GLY A 265 -12.65 22.93 -0.22
C GLY A 265 -13.32 24.22 0.26
N ARG A 266 -13.42 24.46 1.57
CA ARG A 266 -13.96 25.71 2.12
C ARG A 266 -13.01 26.89 1.94
N THR A 267 -11.73 26.70 2.23
CA THR A 267 -10.72 27.77 2.14
C THR A 267 -9.91 27.74 0.86
N GLN A 268 -10.07 26.69 0.05
CA GLN A 268 -9.26 26.38 -1.13
C GLN A 268 -7.76 26.22 -0.80
N THR A 269 -7.44 25.86 0.45
CA THR A 269 -6.06 25.66 0.90
C THR A 269 -5.61 24.24 0.53
N PRO A 270 -4.58 24.07 -0.32
CA PRO A 270 -4.01 22.75 -0.60
C PRO A 270 -3.03 22.30 0.50
N SER A 271 -2.82 21.00 0.62
CA SER A 271 -1.69 20.44 1.35
C SER A 271 -0.37 20.78 0.63
N PRO A 272 0.76 20.89 1.35
CA PRO A 272 2.03 21.39 0.80
C PRO A 272 2.58 20.54 -0.33
N ASN A 273 2.36 19.22 -0.33
CA ASN A 273 2.92 18.32 -1.34
C ASN A 273 1.91 17.90 -2.42
N ARG A 274 0.73 18.52 -2.48
CA ARG A 274 -0.33 18.16 -3.44
C ARG A 274 0.18 18.16 -4.88
N ASP A 275 0.92 19.18 -5.30
CA ASP A 275 1.42 19.27 -6.68
C ASP A 275 2.40 18.13 -7.00
N THR A 276 3.17 17.69 -5.99
CA THR A 276 4.03 16.50 -6.12
C THR A 276 3.18 15.24 -6.29
N MET A 277 2.07 15.11 -5.55
CA MET A 277 1.16 13.96 -5.68
C MET A 277 0.52 13.90 -7.07
N VAL A 278 0.11 15.07 -7.61
CA VAL A 278 -0.41 15.17 -8.98
C VAL A 278 0.64 14.74 -9.99
N ALA A 279 1.88 15.24 -9.85
CA ALA A 279 2.97 14.90 -10.75
C ALA A 279 3.33 13.40 -10.71
N LEU A 280 3.34 12.78 -9.53
CA LEU A 280 3.60 11.35 -9.39
C LEU A 280 2.47 10.51 -9.99
N GLY A 281 1.22 10.88 -9.77
CA GLY A 281 0.06 10.22 -10.40
C GLY A 281 0.13 10.25 -11.92
N ALA A 282 0.56 11.37 -12.50
CA ALA A 282 0.79 11.47 -13.95
C ALA A 282 2.01 10.62 -14.41
N SER A 283 3.12 10.67 -13.66
CA SER A 283 4.36 9.96 -14.02
C SER A 283 4.21 8.44 -13.98
N TYR A 284 3.31 7.94 -13.14
CA TYR A 284 3.09 6.50 -12.92
C TYR A 284 1.72 6.03 -13.40
N GLY A 285 1.03 6.76 -14.28
CA GLY A 285 -0.38 6.55 -14.64
C GLY A 285 -0.80 5.14 -15.11
N GLY A 286 0.15 4.27 -15.51
CA GLY A 286 -0.15 2.87 -15.85
C GLY A 286 -0.44 2.01 -14.62
N ASP A 287 0.30 2.25 -13.53
CA ASP A 287 0.26 1.46 -12.29
C ASP A 287 0.01 2.28 -11.03
N GLY A 288 -0.30 3.56 -11.21
CA GLY A 288 -0.66 4.46 -10.13
C GLY A 288 -1.54 5.61 -10.58
N ALA A 289 -2.09 6.33 -9.61
CA ALA A 289 -3.02 7.42 -9.83
C ALA A 289 -2.90 8.50 -8.76
N TYR A 290 -3.23 9.74 -9.14
CA TYR A 290 -3.44 10.81 -8.18
C TYR A 290 -4.83 10.67 -7.55
N LEU A 291 -4.90 10.80 -6.22
CA LEU A 291 -6.14 10.85 -5.46
C LEU A 291 -6.26 12.19 -4.76
N ALA A 292 -7.35 12.92 -5.02
CA ALA A 292 -7.67 14.14 -4.28
C ALA A 292 -8.45 13.78 -3.00
N LEU A 293 -7.87 14.07 -1.85
CA LEU A 293 -8.56 13.97 -0.56
C LEU A 293 -9.27 15.30 -0.26
N ASP A 294 -10.58 15.23 -0.05
CA ASP A 294 -11.35 16.38 0.42
C ASP A 294 -11.15 16.58 1.93
N ALA A 295 -10.48 17.66 2.30
CA ALA A 295 -10.26 18.07 3.68
C ALA A 295 -11.31 19.11 4.16
N THR A 296 -12.41 19.27 3.43
CA THR A 296 -13.50 20.17 3.83
C THR A 296 -14.05 19.81 5.20
N GLY A 297 -14.11 20.79 6.09
CA GLY A 297 -14.61 20.59 7.46
C GLY A 297 -13.56 20.06 8.45
N SER A 298 -12.30 19.93 8.03
CA SER A 298 -11.15 19.59 8.89
C SER A 298 -10.87 20.61 9.99
N GLY A 299 -11.46 21.80 9.91
CA GLY A 299 -11.21 22.90 10.85
C GLY A 299 -9.96 23.72 10.54
N CYS A 300 -9.24 23.40 9.46
CA CYS A 300 -8.10 24.18 9.01
C CYS A 300 -8.48 25.62 8.64
N ALA A 301 -7.59 26.55 8.97
CA ALA A 301 -7.70 27.96 8.61
C ALA A 301 -7.25 28.18 7.16
N ALA A 302 -7.71 29.28 6.56
CA ALA A 302 -7.25 29.66 5.22
C ALA A 302 -5.74 29.92 5.24
N GLY A 303 -5.01 29.27 4.33
CA GLY A 303 -3.53 29.31 4.29
C GLY A 303 -2.84 28.35 5.26
N GLY A 304 -3.58 27.60 6.09
CA GLY A 304 -3.05 26.58 6.99
C GLY A 304 -2.67 25.29 6.25
N THR A 305 -1.70 25.37 5.33
CA THR A 305 -1.32 24.24 4.46
C THR A 305 -0.84 23.02 5.27
N TRP A 306 -0.09 23.25 6.35
CA TRP A 306 0.36 22.19 7.26
C TRP A 306 -0.77 21.59 8.10
N CYS A 307 -1.88 22.29 8.27
CA CYS A 307 -3.08 21.68 8.86
C CYS A 307 -3.70 20.72 7.84
N VAL A 308 -3.88 21.17 6.59
CA VAL A 308 -4.41 20.33 5.50
C VAL A 308 -3.49 19.13 5.22
N HIS A 309 -2.18 19.29 5.41
CA HIS A 309 -1.19 18.20 5.37
C HIS A 309 -1.55 17.05 6.31
N MET A 310 -2.12 17.31 7.48
CA MET A 310 -2.50 16.29 8.45
C MET A 310 -3.86 15.63 8.17
N ALA A 311 -4.63 16.13 7.21
CA ALA A 311 -5.94 15.59 6.85
C ALA A 311 -5.94 14.10 6.41
N PRO A 312 -4.88 13.54 5.77
CA PRO A 312 -4.78 12.10 5.52
C PRO A 312 -4.63 11.23 6.78
N ILE A 313 -4.25 11.83 7.93
CA ILE A 313 -4.06 11.13 9.20
C ILE A 313 -5.33 11.24 10.06
N THR A 314 -5.84 12.45 10.26
CA THR A 314 -7.01 12.72 11.11
C THR A 314 -8.00 13.65 10.40
N THR A 315 -9.28 13.38 10.59
CA THR A 315 -10.38 14.16 9.99
C THR A 315 -10.46 15.59 10.53
N ARG A 316 -9.81 15.88 11.67
CA ARG A 316 -9.75 17.21 12.26
C ARG A 316 -8.40 17.43 12.94
N PRO A 317 -7.40 17.98 12.25
CA PRO A 317 -6.10 18.31 12.83
C PRO A 317 -6.20 19.25 14.04
N HIS A 318 -5.23 19.17 14.93
CA HIS A 318 -5.24 19.84 16.22
C HIS A 318 -4.81 21.30 16.18
N ASP A 319 -3.98 21.66 15.20
CA ASP A 319 -3.57 23.04 14.93
C ASP A 319 -4.20 23.51 13.61
N PRO A 320 -5.19 24.43 13.64
CA PRO A 320 -5.80 24.98 12.44
C PRO A 320 -4.85 25.73 11.49
N GLN A 321 -3.71 26.21 11.96
CA GLN A 321 -2.75 27.00 11.17
C GLN A 321 -1.51 26.18 10.76
N GLY A 322 -1.17 25.16 11.54
CA GLY A 322 0.04 24.38 11.43
C GLY A 322 -0.22 22.88 11.56
N SER A 323 0.69 22.16 12.19
CA SER A 323 0.51 20.77 12.56
C SER A 323 0.89 20.57 14.02
N ASP A 324 0.23 19.63 14.69
CA ASP A 324 0.66 19.13 15.99
C ASP A 324 0.90 17.64 15.84
N THR A 325 2.08 17.29 15.33
CA THR A 325 2.41 15.93 14.91
C THR A 325 2.12 14.88 15.98
N ALA A 326 2.42 15.15 17.26
CA ALA A 326 2.16 14.19 18.33
C ALA A 326 0.65 13.96 18.51
N ARG A 327 -0.15 15.03 18.61
CA ARG A 327 -1.60 14.89 18.81
C ARG A 327 -2.33 14.41 17.56
N ASP A 328 -1.90 14.84 16.37
CA ASP A 328 -2.53 14.45 15.11
C ASP A 328 -2.36 12.95 14.80
N TYR A 329 -1.29 12.32 15.28
CA TYR A 329 -1.07 10.88 15.21
C TYR A 329 -1.58 10.10 16.43
N GLY A 330 -1.65 10.75 17.60
CA GLY A 330 -1.90 10.08 18.89
C GLY A 330 -3.31 10.26 19.47
N ASP A 331 -4.05 11.31 19.10
CA ASP A 331 -5.35 11.65 19.69
C ASP A 331 -6.47 11.66 18.65
N PHE A 332 -7.25 10.58 18.62
CA PHE A 332 -8.42 10.44 17.74
C PHE A 332 -9.75 10.69 18.46
N ALA A 333 -9.73 11.16 19.72
CA ALA A 333 -10.95 11.41 20.49
C ALA A 333 -11.72 12.61 19.91
N GLY A 334 -12.88 12.32 19.31
CA GLY A 334 -13.68 13.33 18.61
C GLY A 334 -13.04 13.83 17.31
N ARG A 335 -11.96 13.19 16.84
CA ARG A 335 -11.17 13.51 15.64
C ARG A 335 -10.82 12.21 14.94
N ALA A 336 -11.80 11.58 14.33
CA ALA A 336 -11.66 10.25 13.77
C ALA A 336 -10.45 10.16 12.83
N VAL A 337 -9.79 9.00 12.82
CA VAL A 337 -8.75 8.70 11.83
C VAL A 337 -9.34 8.79 10.42
N THR A 338 -8.56 9.31 9.47
CA THR A 338 -9.03 9.44 8.09
C THR A 338 -8.90 8.11 7.35
N THR A 339 -10.01 7.60 6.84
CA THR A 339 -10.07 6.39 6.00
C THR A 339 -10.45 6.67 4.55
N ALA A 340 -10.93 7.88 4.24
CA ALA A 340 -11.52 8.22 2.95
C ALA A 340 -10.61 7.92 1.74
N TRP A 341 -9.28 8.00 1.92
CA TRP A 341 -8.33 7.65 0.86
C TRP A 341 -8.24 6.14 0.57
N LEU A 342 -8.52 5.28 1.54
CA LEU A 342 -8.70 3.83 1.31
C LEU A 342 -10.05 3.57 0.65
N ASP A 343 -11.10 4.14 1.24
CA ASP A 343 -12.49 3.87 0.87
C ASP A 343 -12.77 4.30 -0.58
N ALA A 344 -12.13 5.38 -1.04
CA ALA A 344 -12.32 5.92 -2.40
C ALA A 344 -11.90 4.96 -3.53
N VAL A 345 -11.01 3.99 -3.26
CA VAL A 345 -10.42 3.11 -4.27
C VAL A 345 -10.50 1.64 -3.87
N GLU A 346 -11.32 1.29 -2.88
CA GLU A 346 -11.27 -0.04 -2.26
C GLU A 346 -11.63 -1.19 -3.21
N ASP A 347 -12.52 -0.95 -4.17
CA ASP A 347 -12.87 -1.92 -5.21
C ASP A 347 -11.73 -2.06 -6.23
N GLU A 348 -11.30 -0.94 -6.83
CA GLU A 348 -10.20 -0.89 -7.81
C GLU A 348 -8.90 -1.48 -7.28
N ALA A 349 -8.57 -1.21 -6.01
CA ALA A 349 -7.35 -1.67 -5.37
C ALA A 349 -7.44 -3.13 -4.85
N GLY A 350 -8.62 -3.75 -4.90
CA GLY A 350 -8.86 -5.09 -4.36
C GLY A 350 -8.73 -5.14 -2.82
N LEU A 351 -9.22 -4.10 -2.14
CA LEU A 351 -9.18 -3.93 -0.69
C LEU A 351 -10.53 -4.22 -0.01
N LEU A 352 -11.56 -4.62 -0.76
CA LEU A 352 -12.85 -4.98 -0.20
C LEU A 352 -12.72 -6.08 0.87
N PRO A 353 -13.61 -6.13 1.88
CA PRO A 353 -13.70 -7.23 2.84
C PRO A 353 -13.75 -8.62 2.16
N PRO A 354 -13.11 -9.64 2.75
CA PRO A 354 -13.06 -11.00 2.20
C PRO A 354 -14.39 -11.76 2.27
#